data_AF-A0A078FZD7-F1
#
_entry.id   AF-A0A078FZD7-F1
#
_cell.length_a   1.000
_cell.length_b   1.000
_cell.length_c   1.000
_cell.angle_alpha   90.00
_cell.angle_beta   90.00
_cell.angle_gamma   90.00
#
_symmetry.space_group_name_H-M   'P 1'
#
loop_
_entity.id
_entity.type
_entity.pdbx_description
1 polymer ?
#
loop_
_entity_poly.entity_id
_entity_poly.type
_entity_poly.pdbx_seq_one_letter_code
_entity_poly.pdbx_strand_id
1 'polypeptide(L)'
;MYDCMLDEAKLWLDEPPHRKRKLEPPPPLPIVDYSLPTTFSDSDEEEIDPVEREKYRKQVVESGGFDVDFFPVYGSLDQSGSTPSTVMLSKVGLHCYNFDKGTNLQFTSVQKANEEFASFTMYYITVEAMDPFSGSPVTFQTCVWDAATKSNESSRFITKVCRIKGTEKETSRWDHGAVDEFYKDDISWLEDDALTGSDKLQYYEVKESDLRDNEWLQLYAEVVMFSKWETDLSAYLPVKMKKVVVRTREDVETSKKLRSKNATFYMSFTACGGLECRGIIRRTTDGRPQHMSLQVNCWIDN
;
A
#
# COMPACT_ATOMS: atom_id res chain seq x y z
N MET A 1 -9.94 0.83 -19.26
CA MET A 1 -9.22 0.70 -17.97
C MET A 1 -9.72 -0.55 -17.25
N TYR A 2 -11.03 -0.73 -17.17
CA TYR A 2 -11.71 -1.95 -16.70
C TYR A 2 -11.17 -3.29 -17.24
N ASP A 3 -11.11 -3.50 -18.57
CA ASP A 3 -10.60 -4.76 -19.17
C ASP A 3 -9.15 -5.07 -18.79
N CYS A 4 -8.33 -4.02 -18.63
CA CYS A 4 -6.93 -4.13 -18.23
C CYS A 4 -6.78 -4.66 -16.79
N MET A 5 -7.67 -4.25 -15.89
CA MET A 5 -7.67 -4.70 -14.50
C MET A 5 -8.21 -6.13 -14.34
N LEU A 6 -9.22 -6.51 -15.14
CA LEU A 6 -9.75 -7.88 -15.11
C LEU A 6 -8.70 -8.91 -15.55
N ASP A 7 -7.87 -8.57 -16.53
CA ASP A 7 -6.75 -9.42 -16.94
C ASP A 7 -5.64 -9.49 -15.89
N GLU A 8 -5.36 -8.37 -15.21
CA GLU A 8 -4.45 -8.36 -14.05
C GLU A 8 -5.00 -9.20 -12.89
N ALA A 9 -6.31 -9.17 -12.65
CA ALA A 9 -6.93 -9.94 -11.57
C ALA A 9 -6.91 -11.45 -11.81
N LYS A 10 -7.05 -11.90 -13.06
CA LYS A 10 -6.94 -13.32 -13.42
C LYS A 10 -5.55 -13.89 -13.10
N LEU A 11 -4.48 -13.11 -13.29
CA LEU A 11 -3.11 -13.52 -12.94
C LEU A 11 -2.95 -13.84 -11.44
N TRP A 12 -3.79 -13.27 -10.57
CA TRP A 12 -3.76 -13.50 -9.12
C TRP A 12 -4.70 -14.62 -8.65
N LEU A 13 -5.72 -14.97 -9.43
CA LEU A 13 -6.76 -15.92 -9.02
C LEU A 13 -6.49 -17.37 -9.46
N ASP A 14 -5.53 -17.62 -10.37
CA ASP A 14 -5.31 -18.93 -10.99
C ASP A 14 -4.43 -19.93 -10.17
N GLU A 15 -4.23 -19.73 -8.85
CA GLU A 15 -3.65 -20.77 -7.97
C GLU A 15 -4.75 -21.69 -7.37
N PRO A 16 -4.60 -23.04 -7.40
CA PRO A 16 -5.64 -23.95 -6.96
C PRO A 16 -5.88 -23.88 -5.44
N PRO A 17 -7.14 -23.92 -4.96
CA PRO A 17 -7.45 -23.79 -3.54
C PRO A 17 -6.98 -25.02 -2.74
N HIS A 18 -6.08 -24.80 -1.77
CA HIS A 18 -5.76 -25.80 -0.76
C HIS A 18 -6.84 -25.85 0.34
N ARG A 19 -7.19 -27.09 0.74
CA ARG A 19 -8.30 -27.46 1.64
C ARG A 19 -8.36 -26.60 2.91
N LYS A 20 -9.42 -25.81 3.06
CA LYS A 20 -9.78 -25.11 4.30
C LYS A 20 -10.18 -26.12 5.39
N ARG A 21 -9.59 -25.99 6.59
CA ARG A 21 -10.15 -26.58 7.83
C ARG A 21 -11.33 -25.72 8.28
N LYS A 22 -12.47 -26.36 8.59
CA LYS A 22 -13.66 -25.72 9.18
C LYS A 22 -13.31 -25.13 10.55
N LEU A 23 -13.49 -23.82 10.70
CA LEU A 23 -13.62 -23.13 11.98
C LEU A 23 -15.05 -22.61 12.09
N GLU A 24 -15.64 -22.70 13.28
CA GLU A 24 -17.01 -22.27 13.57
C GLU A 24 -17.15 -20.74 13.50
N PRO A 25 -18.32 -20.23 13.08
CA PRO A 25 -18.55 -18.80 12.92
C PRO A 25 -18.63 -18.08 14.28
N PRO A 26 -18.03 -16.89 14.42
CA PRO A 26 -18.23 -16.05 15.60
C PRO A 26 -19.67 -15.50 15.65
N PRO A 27 -20.15 -15.10 16.84
CA PRO A 27 -21.51 -14.59 17.02
C PRO A 27 -21.74 -13.27 16.26
N PRO A 28 -22.97 -13.01 15.80
CA PRO A 28 -23.30 -11.84 14.99
C PRO A 28 -23.15 -10.54 15.79
N LEU A 29 -22.43 -9.58 15.21
CA LEU A 29 -22.36 -8.21 15.71
C LEU A 29 -23.69 -7.48 15.50
N PRO A 30 -24.04 -6.49 16.35
CA PRO A 30 -25.25 -5.70 16.18
C PRO A 30 -25.19 -4.92 14.86
N ILE A 31 -26.26 -5.02 14.07
CA ILE A 31 -26.44 -4.32 12.80
C ILE A 31 -26.54 -2.82 13.10
N VAL A 32 -25.49 -2.07 12.74
CA VAL A 32 -25.54 -0.61 12.66
C VAL A 32 -25.90 -0.28 11.22
N ASP A 33 -27.06 0.36 11.04
CA ASP A 33 -27.56 0.80 9.75
C ASP A 33 -26.75 2.02 9.25
N TYR A 34 -25.74 1.76 8.42
CA TYR A 34 -25.03 2.79 7.67
C TYR A 34 -25.72 3.06 6.33
N SER A 35 -27.02 3.37 6.35
CA SER A 35 -27.70 3.90 5.18
C SER A 35 -27.24 5.35 4.90
N LEU A 36 -26.11 5.51 4.22
CA LEU A 36 -25.87 6.70 3.40
C LEU A 36 -26.87 6.66 2.23
N PRO A 37 -27.58 7.75 1.92
CA PRO A 37 -28.53 7.77 0.83
C PRO A 37 -27.78 7.86 -0.50
N THR A 38 -27.30 6.72 -1.00
CA THR A 38 -26.83 6.62 -2.38
C THR A 38 -27.77 5.64 -3.09
N THR A 39 -28.91 6.18 -3.53
CA THR A 39 -29.81 5.47 -4.42
C THR A 39 -29.14 5.36 -5.78
N PHE A 40 -28.39 4.30 -6.02
CA PHE A 40 -28.04 3.90 -7.38
C PHE A 40 -29.27 3.18 -7.95
N SER A 41 -30.08 3.92 -8.69
CA SER A 41 -31.13 3.33 -9.51
C SER A 41 -30.53 2.97 -10.87
N ASP A 42 -30.62 1.72 -11.28
CA ASP A 42 -30.31 1.28 -12.66
C ASP A 42 -31.14 2.04 -13.73
N SER A 43 -32.13 2.84 -13.33
CA SER A 43 -32.96 3.65 -14.23
C SER A 43 -32.32 4.94 -14.74
N ASP A 44 -31.16 5.36 -14.22
CA ASP A 44 -30.63 6.71 -14.46
C ASP A 44 -29.52 6.74 -15.54
N GLU A 45 -29.09 5.59 -16.07
CA GLU A 45 -28.09 5.54 -17.15
C GLU A 45 -28.61 6.06 -18.51
N GLU A 46 -29.94 6.08 -18.71
CA GLU A 46 -30.57 6.45 -19.97
C GLU A 46 -30.76 7.98 -20.18
N GLU A 47 -30.54 8.83 -19.15
CA GLU A 47 -30.79 10.30 -19.23
C GLU A 47 -29.53 11.16 -19.05
N ILE A 48 -28.34 10.61 -19.27
CA ILE A 48 -27.09 11.37 -19.09
C ILE A 48 -26.73 12.10 -20.36
N ASP A 49 -26.60 13.42 -20.24
CA ASP A 49 -26.16 14.30 -21.34
C ASP A 49 -24.83 13.77 -21.94
N PRO A 50 -24.80 13.45 -23.25
CA PRO A 50 -23.58 13.07 -23.94
C PRO A 50 -22.42 14.05 -23.74
N VAL A 51 -22.71 15.34 -23.54
CA VAL A 51 -21.71 16.38 -23.27
C VAL A 51 -21.04 16.18 -21.91
N GLU A 52 -21.81 15.91 -20.85
CA GLU A 52 -21.25 15.65 -19.52
C GLU A 52 -20.47 14.32 -19.49
N ARG A 53 -20.93 13.29 -20.22
CA ARG A 53 -20.18 12.04 -20.38
C ARG A 53 -18.85 12.25 -21.08
N GLU A 54 -18.81 13.04 -22.15
CA GLU A 54 -17.56 13.35 -22.86
C GLU A 54 -16.61 14.19 -22.01
N LYS A 55 -17.14 15.15 -21.24
CA LYS A 55 -16.37 15.94 -20.27
C LYS A 55 -15.74 15.06 -19.20
N TYR A 56 -16.49 14.14 -18.60
CA TYR A 56 -15.97 13.15 -17.65
C TYR A 56 -14.85 12.31 -18.29
N ARG A 57 -15.10 11.75 -19.48
CA ARG A 57 -14.11 10.95 -20.22
C ARG A 57 -12.82 11.73 -20.48
N LYS A 58 -12.94 13.01 -20.84
CA LYS A 58 -11.80 13.90 -21.04
C LYS A 58 -11.00 14.09 -19.76
N GLN A 59 -11.66 14.34 -18.62
CA GLN A 59 -10.98 14.46 -17.32
C GLN A 59 -10.20 13.17 -16.96
N VAL A 60 -10.80 12.00 -17.16
CA VAL A 60 -10.15 10.70 -16.89
C VAL A 60 -8.90 10.54 -17.76
N VAL A 61 -8.99 10.81 -19.06
CA VAL A 61 -7.87 10.64 -20.00
C VAL A 61 -6.74 11.62 -19.72
N GLU A 62 -7.07 12.90 -19.51
CA GLU A 62 -6.09 13.97 -19.32
C GLU A 62 -5.37 13.84 -17.99
N SER A 63 -6.10 13.57 -16.90
CA SER A 63 -5.50 13.43 -15.57
C SER A 63 -4.93 12.04 -15.32
N GLY A 64 -5.38 11.01 -16.04
CA GLY A 64 -5.08 9.61 -15.75
C GLY A 64 -5.82 9.08 -14.51
N GLY A 65 -7.01 9.62 -14.22
CA GLY A 65 -7.86 9.21 -13.09
C GLY A 65 -7.69 10.01 -11.80
N PHE A 66 -6.70 10.91 -11.72
CA PHE A 66 -6.38 11.65 -10.49
C PHE A 66 -7.27 12.86 -10.20
N ASP A 67 -7.55 13.66 -11.23
CA ASP A 67 -8.22 14.95 -11.07
C ASP A 67 -9.61 14.91 -11.72
N VAL A 68 -10.39 13.88 -11.39
CA VAL A 68 -11.71 13.60 -11.98
C VAL A 68 -12.82 13.98 -11.00
N ASP A 69 -13.80 14.73 -11.46
CA ASP A 69 -14.96 15.12 -10.65
C ASP A 69 -15.98 13.99 -10.56
N PHE A 70 -16.79 14.01 -9.49
CA PHE A 70 -17.85 13.02 -9.29
C PHE A 70 -18.76 12.93 -10.52
N PHE A 71 -19.04 11.69 -10.93
CA PHE A 71 -19.90 11.40 -12.06
C PHE A 71 -20.89 10.30 -11.64
N PRO A 72 -22.21 10.53 -11.64
CA PRO A 72 -23.19 9.62 -11.07
C PRO A 72 -23.52 8.46 -12.02
N VAL A 73 -22.51 7.68 -12.41
CA VAL A 73 -22.65 6.53 -13.32
C VAL A 73 -21.97 5.31 -12.74
N TYR A 74 -22.66 4.18 -12.79
CA TYR A 74 -22.11 2.90 -12.40
C TYR A 74 -20.85 2.58 -13.21
N GLY A 75 -19.78 2.16 -12.54
CA GLY A 75 -18.48 1.89 -13.17
C GLY A 75 -17.65 3.13 -13.51
N SER A 76 -18.07 4.32 -13.07
CA SER A 76 -17.21 5.51 -13.03
C SER A 76 -16.26 5.48 -11.81
N LEU A 77 -15.47 6.54 -11.64
CA LEU A 77 -14.55 6.63 -10.52
C LEU A 77 -15.30 7.18 -9.31
N ASP A 78 -15.23 6.46 -8.20
CA ASP A 78 -15.84 6.88 -6.93
C ASP A 78 -14.95 7.89 -6.23
N GLN A 79 -15.52 9.01 -5.76
CA GLN A 79 -14.77 10.01 -5.04
C GLN A 79 -14.75 9.68 -3.55
N SER A 80 -13.57 9.43 -2.97
CA SER A 80 -13.46 8.99 -1.57
C SER A 80 -12.95 10.05 -0.60
N GLY A 81 -12.37 11.14 -1.07
CA GLY A 81 -11.88 12.22 -0.21
C GLY A 81 -10.72 11.79 0.69
N SER A 82 -10.62 12.38 1.88
CA SER A 82 -9.54 12.08 2.84
C SER A 82 -10.00 11.04 3.87
N THR A 83 -9.75 9.76 3.56
CA THR A 83 -9.99 8.61 4.45
C THR A 83 -8.68 8.05 5.03
N PRO A 84 -8.72 7.23 6.11
CA PRO A 84 -7.53 6.54 6.61
C PRO A 84 -6.76 5.77 5.52
N SER A 85 -7.46 5.09 4.61
CA SER A 85 -6.87 4.38 3.47
C SER A 85 -6.13 5.33 2.53
N THR A 86 -6.77 6.42 2.09
CA THR A 86 -6.11 7.38 1.19
C THR A 86 -4.90 8.05 1.85
N VAL A 87 -4.95 8.33 3.15
CA VAL A 87 -3.80 8.86 3.91
C VAL A 87 -2.66 7.84 3.96
N MET A 88 -2.94 6.57 4.28
CA MET A 88 -1.92 5.53 4.33
C MET A 88 -1.28 5.29 2.96
N LEU A 89 -2.10 5.14 1.92
CA LEU A 89 -1.64 4.90 0.54
C LEU A 89 -0.87 6.11 -0.02
N SER A 90 -1.19 7.33 0.42
CA SER A 90 -0.42 8.54 0.14
C SER A 90 1.00 8.45 0.69
N LYS A 91 1.15 8.03 1.96
CA LYS A 91 2.46 7.85 2.59
C LYS A 91 3.26 6.74 1.90
N VAL A 92 2.62 5.63 1.53
CA VAL A 92 3.25 4.54 0.75
C VAL A 92 3.77 5.04 -0.59
N GLY A 93 2.98 5.83 -1.32
CA GLY A 93 3.39 6.40 -2.60
C GLY A 93 4.58 7.37 -2.46
N LEU A 94 4.54 8.26 -1.47
CA LEU A 94 5.65 9.16 -1.17
C LEU A 94 6.92 8.39 -0.78
N HIS A 95 6.79 7.32 0.01
CA HIS A 95 7.91 6.45 0.37
C HIS A 95 8.53 5.79 -0.87
N CYS A 96 7.72 5.31 -1.80
CA CYS A 96 8.22 4.77 -3.07
C CYS A 96 9.03 5.81 -3.85
N TYR A 97 8.50 7.02 -4.01
CA TYR A 97 9.19 8.10 -4.70
C TYR A 97 10.48 8.52 -4.00
N ASN A 98 10.43 8.73 -2.68
CA ASN A 98 11.59 9.12 -1.88
C ASN A 98 12.69 8.06 -1.94
N PHE A 99 12.31 6.78 -1.90
CA PHE A 99 13.27 5.68 -2.02
C PHE A 99 13.93 5.64 -3.41
N ASP A 100 13.17 5.81 -4.49
CA ASP A 100 13.70 5.80 -5.86
C ASP A 100 14.57 7.02 -6.19
N LYS A 101 14.14 8.22 -5.76
CA LYS A 101 14.81 9.50 -6.08
C LYS A 101 15.82 9.96 -5.05
N GLY A 102 15.87 9.32 -3.88
CA GLY A 102 16.70 9.79 -2.76
C GLY A 102 16.23 11.14 -2.20
N THR A 103 14.92 11.42 -2.29
CA THR A 103 14.29 12.64 -1.75
C THR A 103 13.69 12.40 -0.37
N ASN A 104 13.14 13.45 0.25
CA ASN A 104 12.47 13.36 1.55
C ASN A 104 11.16 14.18 1.59
N LEU A 105 10.32 14.02 0.56
CA LEU A 105 9.01 14.66 0.53
C LEU A 105 8.14 14.14 1.69
N GLN A 106 7.56 15.05 2.45
CA GLN A 106 6.73 14.74 3.62
C GLN A 106 5.25 14.92 3.29
N PHE A 107 4.42 13.97 3.71
CA PHE A 107 2.97 14.06 3.53
C PHE A 107 2.39 15.27 4.29
N THR A 108 1.48 16.01 3.65
CA THR A 108 0.74 17.10 4.29
C THR A 108 -0.75 16.80 4.33
N SER A 109 -1.39 16.62 3.17
CA SER A 109 -2.83 16.39 3.08
C SER A 109 -3.25 15.74 1.76
N VAL A 110 -4.35 14.99 1.80
CA VAL A 110 -5.02 14.49 0.59
C VAL A 110 -5.87 15.63 0.02
N GLN A 111 -5.61 16.00 -1.23
CA GLN A 111 -6.33 17.08 -1.93
C GLN A 111 -7.49 16.52 -2.75
N LYS A 112 -7.27 15.36 -3.38
CA LYS A 112 -8.28 14.65 -4.16
C LYS A 112 -7.95 13.16 -4.17
N ALA A 113 -8.97 12.32 -4.06
CA ALA A 113 -8.83 10.88 -4.14
C ALA A 113 -10.02 10.31 -4.91
N ASN A 114 -9.70 9.48 -5.90
CA ASN A 114 -10.69 8.71 -6.64
C ASN A 114 -10.35 7.22 -6.53
N GLU A 115 -11.38 6.39 -6.52
CA GLU A 115 -11.31 4.95 -6.38
C GLU A 115 -11.95 4.30 -7.60
N GLU A 116 -11.30 3.25 -8.09
CA GLU A 116 -11.83 2.41 -9.15
C GLU A 116 -12.00 1.01 -8.58
N PHE A 117 -13.25 0.55 -8.51
CA PHE A 117 -13.60 -0.79 -8.05
C PHE A 117 -13.76 -1.73 -9.25
N ALA A 118 -12.92 -2.77 -9.29
CA ALA A 118 -13.09 -3.91 -10.18
C ALA A 118 -13.02 -5.21 -9.36
N SER A 119 -12.09 -6.12 -9.67
CA SER A 119 -11.80 -7.26 -8.79
C SER A 119 -10.96 -6.88 -7.56
N PHE A 120 -10.38 -5.68 -7.57
CA PHE A 120 -9.57 -5.06 -6.53
C PHE A 120 -9.81 -3.55 -6.56
N THR A 121 -9.28 -2.83 -5.57
CA THR A 121 -9.43 -1.37 -5.49
C THR A 121 -8.16 -0.68 -5.96
N MET A 122 -8.30 0.24 -6.92
CA MET A 122 -7.22 1.12 -7.35
C MET A 122 -7.52 2.55 -6.92
N TYR A 123 -6.55 3.16 -6.23
CA TYR A 123 -6.65 4.50 -5.68
C TYR A 123 -5.83 5.46 -6.53
N TYR A 124 -6.43 6.55 -6.98
CA TYR A 124 -5.78 7.67 -7.67
C TYR A 124 -5.81 8.89 -6.77
N ILE A 125 -4.68 9.21 -6.15
CA ILE A 125 -4.62 10.19 -5.07
C ILE A 125 -3.72 11.35 -5.47
N THR A 126 -4.25 12.57 -5.45
CA THR A 126 -3.50 13.83 -5.50
C THR A 126 -3.31 14.33 -4.07
N VAL A 127 -2.06 14.58 -3.70
CA VAL A 127 -1.67 15.01 -2.35
C VAL A 127 -0.87 16.30 -2.41
N GLU A 128 -0.97 17.09 -1.35
CA GLU A 128 0.02 18.09 -1.03
C GLU A 128 1.10 17.44 -0.16
N ALA A 129 2.35 17.62 -0.57
CA ALA A 129 3.53 17.23 0.16
C ALA A 129 4.44 18.43 0.37
N MET A 130 5.29 18.37 1.38
CA MET A 130 6.28 19.41 1.68
C MET A 130 7.68 18.88 1.40
N ASP A 131 8.47 19.65 0.66
CA ASP A 131 9.91 19.41 0.59
C ASP A 131 10.58 20.14 1.77
N PRO A 132 11.16 19.42 2.75
CA PRO A 132 11.77 20.04 3.93
C PRO A 132 13.00 20.88 3.57
N PHE A 133 13.62 20.68 2.41
CA PHE A 133 14.79 21.45 1.98
C PHE A 133 14.40 22.83 1.42
N SER A 134 13.40 22.88 0.54
CA SER A 134 12.91 24.15 -0.05
C SER A 134 11.82 24.84 0.78
N GLY A 135 11.18 24.12 1.70
CA GLY A 135 10.02 24.59 2.46
C GLY A 135 8.78 24.85 1.60
N SER A 136 8.78 24.42 0.35
CA SER A 136 7.72 24.70 -0.62
C SER A 136 6.74 23.52 -0.73
N PRO A 137 5.43 23.78 -0.82
CA PRO A 137 4.46 22.74 -1.10
C PRO A 137 4.64 22.22 -2.52
N VAL A 138 4.48 20.91 -2.68
CA VAL A 138 4.61 20.17 -3.92
C VAL A 138 3.33 19.36 -4.11
N THR A 139 2.71 19.47 -5.28
CA THR A 139 1.61 18.59 -5.65
C THR A 139 2.16 17.25 -6.13
N PHE A 140 1.84 16.19 -5.40
CA PHE A 140 2.27 14.82 -5.70
C PHE A 140 1.05 13.96 -6.08
N GLN A 141 1.27 12.96 -6.94
CA GLN A 141 0.25 12.03 -7.41
C GLN A 141 0.72 10.60 -7.19
N THR A 142 -0.11 9.79 -6.52
CA THR A 142 0.12 8.36 -6.35
C THR A 142 -1.05 7.49 -6.79
N CYS A 143 -0.75 6.48 -7.60
CA CYS A 143 -1.68 5.42 -7.95
C CYS A 143 -1.26 4.16 -7.18
N VAL A 144 -2.12 3.66 -6.30
CA VAL A 144 -1.83 2.46 -5.51
C VAL A 144 -2.93 1.44 -5.71
N TRP A 145 -2.52 0.22 -6.03
CA TRP A 145 -3.38 -0.94 -6.14
C TRP A 145 -3.37 -1.70 -4.80
N ASP A 146 -4.53 -1.83 -4.19
CA ASP A 146 -4.74 -2.68 -3.02
C ASP A 146 -5.17 -4.08 -3.49
N ALA A 147 -4.25 -5.04 -3.36
CA ALA A 147 -4.36 -6.37 -3.93
C ALA A 147 -4.33 -7.43 -2.82
N ALA A 148 -5.42 -7.61 -2.06
CA ALA A 148 -5.50 -8.70 -1.09
C ALA A 148 -5.39 -10.07 -1.77
N THR A 149 -4.23 -10.74 -1.73
CA THR A 149 -3.97 -11.94 -2.55
C THR A 149 -3.01 -12.95 -1.92
N LYS A 150 -3.55 -13.76 -1.00
CA LYS A 150 -3.27 -15.19 -0.68
C LYS A 150 -3.89 -15.50 0.69
N SER A 151 -4.11 -16.78 1.04
CA SER A 151 -4.83 -17.16 2.27
C SER A 151 -4.14 -16.77 3.58
N ASN A 152 -2.88 -16.30 3.52
CA ASN A 152 -2.02 -16.06 4.68
C ASN A 152 -1.47 -14.62 4.76
N GLU A 153 -1.81 -13.72 3.83
CA GLU A 153 -1.39 -12.31 3.88
C GLU A 153 -2.51 -11.39 4.37
N SER A 154 -2.16 -10.35 5.15
CA SER A 154 -3.14 -9.39 5.65
C SER A 154 -3.50 -8.35 4.59
N SER A 155 -2.49 -7.79 3.92
CA SER A 155 -2.67 -6.84 2.80
C SER A 155 -1.45 -6.84 1.88
N ARG A 156 -1.64 -6.37 0.64
CA ARG A 156 -0.55 -6.06 -0.30
C ARG A 156 -0.86 -4.76 -1.04
N PHE A 157 0.04 -3.79 -0.92
CA PHE A 157 -0.06 -2.50 -1.59
C PHE A 157 0.98 -2.42 -2.72
N ILE A 158 0.55 -2.09 -3.94
CA ILE A 158 1.42 -1.98 -5.11
C ILE A 158 1.31 -0.57 -5.71
N THR A 159 2.40 0.18 -5.70
CA THR A 159 2.44 1.48 -6.36
C THR A 159 2.61 1.31 -7.87
N LYS A 160 1.78 2.02 -8.64
CA LYS A 160 1.84 2.06 -10.11
C LYS A 160 2.29 3.41 -10.65
N VAL A 161 2.03 4.48 -9.89
CA VAL A 161 2.46 5.84 -10.20
C VAL A 161 2.86 6.50 -8.90
N CYS A 162 4.01 7.16 -8.85
CA CYS A 162 4.48 7.95 -7.71
C CYS A 162 5.28 9.12 -8.27
N ARG A 163 4.68 10.31 -8.39
CA ARG A 163 5.33 11.41 -9.11
C ARG A 163 4.90 12.79 -8.62
N ILE A 164 5.74 13.78 -8.86
CA ILE A 164 5.36 15.19 -8.79
C ILE A 164 4.46 15.51 -9.99
N LYS A 165 3.34 16.18 -9.76
CA LYS A 165 2.38 16.54 -10.82
C LYS A 165 3.06 17.34 -11.92
N GLY A 166 2.81 16.97 -13.18
CA GLY A 166 3.43 17.61 -14.35
C GLY A 166 4.73 16.98 -14.83
N THR A 167 5.27 15.96 -14.13
CA THR A 167 6.40 15.14 -14.63
C THR A 167 5.92 14.00 -15.53
N GLU A 168 6.83 13.47 -16.38
CA GLU A 168 6.51 12.50 -17.44
C GLU A 168 5.70 11.28 -16.95
N LYS A 169 4.86 10.75 -17.85
CA LYS A 169 4.09 9.52 -17.65
C LYS A 169 5.00 8.32 -17.93
N GLU A 170 5.29 7.54 -16.91
CA GLU A 170 5.57 6.12 -17.14
C GLU A 170 4.49 5.33 -16.40
N THR A 171 3.58 4.75 -17.19
CA THR A 171 2.49 3.90 -16.70
C THR A 171 2.69 2.55 -17.36
N SER A 172 3.21 1.59 -16.60
CA SER A 172 3.31 0.22 -17.06
C SER A 172 2.70 -0.70 -16.01
N ARG A 173 2.21 -1.86 -16.45
CA ARG A 173 1.67 -2.85 -15.52
C ARG A 173 2.81 -3.37 -14.64
N TRP A 174 2.45 -3.75 -13.41
CA TRP A 174 3.38 -4.45 -12.53
C TRP A 174 3.80 -5.76 -13.16
N ASP A 175 5.11 -6.02 -13.24
CA ASP A 175 5.65 -7.25 -13.80
C ASP A 175 5.93 -8.27 -12.69
N HIS A 176 4.96 -9.17 -12.45
CA HIS A 176 5.09 -10.26 -11.47
C HIS A 176 6.25 -11.22 -11.79
N GLY A 177 6.59 -11.36 -13.07
CA GLY A 177 7.68 -12.23 -13.52
C GLY A 177 9.05 -11.67 -13.17
N ALA A 178 9.19 -10.33 -13.14
CA ALA A 178 10.44 -9.64 -12.84
C ALA A 178 10.80 -9.61 -11.34
N VAL A 179 9.85 -9.91 -10.45
CA VAL A 179 10.14 -10.06 -9.02
C VAL A 179 11.06 -11.26 -8.82
N ASP A 180 12.07 -11.10 -7.97
CA ASP A 180 13.03 -12.15 -7.65
C ASP A 180 12.33 -13.33 -6.91
N GLU A 181 12.58 -14.56 -7.36
CA GLU A 181 11.98 -15.79 -6.81
C GLU A 181 12.14 -15.91 -5.29
N PHE A 182 13.26 -15.44 -4.72
CA PHE A 182 13.49 -15.45 -3.26
C PHE A 182 12.39 -14.72 -2.46
N TYR A 183 11.69 -13.78 -3.10
CA TYR A 183 10.67 -12.95 -2.47
C TYR A 183 9.24 -13.35 -2.86
N LYS A 184 9.04 -14.47 -3.57
CA LYS A 184 7.72 -14.95 -4.01
C LYS A 184 7.06 -15.92 -3.03
N ASP A 185 7.83 -16.53 -2.14
CA ASP A 185 7.33 -17.50 -1.15
C ASP A 185 6.43 -16.86 -0.09
N ASP A 186 5.58 -17.66 0.56
CA ASP A 186 4.77 -17.21 1.70
C ASP A 186 5.63 -16.59 2.81
N ILE A 187 5.16 -15.48 3.40
CA ILE A 187 5.84 -14.82 4.53
C ILE A 187 5.48 -15.48 5.86
N SER A 188 6.45 -16.19 6.45
CA SER A 188 6.40 -16.68 7.84
C SER A 188 7.25 -15.83 8.77
N TRP A 189 6.96 -15.88 10.07
CA TRP A 189 7.77 -15.22 11.11
C TRP A 189 9.20 -15.80 11.17
N LEU A 190 10.11 -15.05 11.79
CA LEU A 190 11.50 -15.47 11.98
C LEU A 190 11.59 -16.82 12.71
N GLU A 191 12.46 -17.69 12.22
CA GLU A 191 12.88 -18.90 12.92
C GLU A 191 13.81 -18.54 14.09
N ASP A 192 13.79 -19.36 15.16
CA ASP A 192 14.52 -19.09 16.40
C ASP A 192 16.04 -19.00 16.20
N ASP A 193 16.59 -19.75 15.22
CA ASP A 193 18.00 -19.78 14.88
C ASP A 193 18.35 -18.90 13.66
N ALA A 194 17.43 -18.07 13.14
CA ALA A 194 17.66 -17.26 11.94
C ALA A 194 18.92 -16.36 12.03
N LEU A 195 19.26 -15.87 13.23
CA LEU A 195 20.43 -15.02 13.47
C LEU A 195 21.71 -15.79 13.82
N THR A 196 21.64 -17.10 14.05
CA THR A 196 22.77 -17.94 14.49
C THR A 196 23.06 -19.10 13.55
N GLY A 197 22.11 -19.45 12.69
CA GLY A 197 22.17 -20.53 11.72
C GLY A 197 23.01 -20.23 10.49
N SER A 198 22.89 -21.12 9.49
CA SER A 198 23.70 -21.07 8.26
C SER A 198 23.43 -19.83 7.40
N ASP A 199 22.19 -19.32 7.42
CA ASP A 199 21.75 -18.17 6.63
C ASP A 199 21.92 -16.82 7.35
N LYS A 200 22.59 -16.76 8.50
CA LYS A 200 22.71 -15.55 9.33
C LYS A 200 23.20 -14.30 8.58
N LEU A 201 23.98 -14.48 7.51
CA LEU A 201 24.52 -13.39 6.69
C LEU A 201 23.44 -12.66 5.86
N GLN A 202 22.30 -13.32 5.63
CA GLN A 202 21.12 -12.70 5.01
C GLN A 202 20.43 -11.73 5.97
N TYR A 203 20.65 -11.86 7.28
CA TYR A 203 19.93 -11.12 8.31
C TYR A 203 20.78 -10.00 8.91
N TYR A 204 20.09 -8.93 9.28
CA TYR A 204 20.68 -7.86 10.07
C TYR A 204 19.67 -7.38 11.12
N GLU A 205 20.06 -7.50 12.40
CA GLU A 205 19.34 -6.87 13.50
C GLU A 205 19.70 -5.38 13.57
N VAL A 206 18.71 -4.53 13.31
CA VAL A 206 18.90 -3.09 13.12
C VAL A 206 19.28 -2.45 14.44
N LYS A 207 20.41 -1.73 14.43
CA LYS A 207 20.90 -1.00 15.61
C LYS A 207 20.08 0.25 15.85
N GLU A 208 20.12 0.76 17.08
CA GLU A 208 19.41 2.00 17.45
C GLU A 208 19.86 3.22 16.63
N SER A 209 21.15 3.30 16.26
CA SER A 209 21.66 4.33 15.35
C SER A 209 20.93 4.30 14.00
N ASP A 210 20.81 3.11 13.44
CA ASP A 210 20.25 2.90 12.12
C ASP A 210 18.73 3.09 12.15
N LEU A 211 18.05 2.78 13.27
CA LEU A 211 16.65 3.13 13.47
C LEU A 211 16.42 4.65 13.45
N ARG A 212 17.32 5.44 14.06
CA ARG A 212 17.24 6.91 14.03
C ARG A 212 17.50 7.48 12.63
N ASP A 213 18.46 6.92 11.91
CA ASP A 213 18.80 7.37 10.56
C ASP A 213 17.79 6.91 9.48
N ASN A 214 16.88 5.99 9.83
CA ASN A 214 15.88 5.42 8.94
C ASN A 214 14.47 5.58 9.52
N GLU A 215 14.05 6.83 9.73
CA GLU A 215 12.73 7.17 10.28
C GLU A 215 11.55 6.57 9.49
N TRP A 216 11.75 6.27 8.20
CA TRP A 216 10.77 5.57 7.36
C TRP A 216 10.41 4.16 7.88
N LEU A 217 11.21 3.56 8.76
CA LEU A 217 10.82 2.32 9.45
C LEU A 217 9.59 2.52 10.35
N GLN A 218 9.30 3.75 10.80
CA GLN A 218 8.05 4.06 11.49
C GLN A 218 6.84 3.89 10.57
N LEU A 219 6.96 4.31 9.30
CA LEU A 219 5.91 4.08 8.30
C LEU A 219 5.66 2.58 8.09
N TYR A 220 6.68 1.74 8.16
CA TYR A 220 6.51 0.30 8.01
C TYR A 220 5.71 -0.31 9.17
N ALA A 221 5.90 0.18 10.39
CA ALA A 221 5.07 -0.21 11.52
C ALA A 221 3.63 0.32 11.40
N GLU A 222 3.45 1.55 10.90
CA GLU A 222 2.13 2.10 10.56
C GLU A 222 1.40 1.22 9.53
N VAL A 223 2.07 0.83 8.44
CA VAL A 223 1.52 -0.04 7.39
C VAL A 223 1.13 -1.41 7.96
N VAL A 224 1.95 -1.99 8.84
CA VAL A 224 1.64 -3.24 9.55
C VAL A 224 0.39 -3.11 10.43
N MET A 225 0.22 -2.02 11.17
CA MET A 225 -1.01 -1.82 11.95
C MET A 225 -2.22 -1.60 11.06
N PHE A 226 -2.05 -0.79 10.01
CA PHE A 226 -3.11 -0.47 9.06
C PHE A 226 -3.64 -1.72 8.37
N SER A 227 -2.77 -2.66 7.96
CA SER A 227 -3.19 -3.92 7.32
C SER A 227 -4.09 -4.80 8.20
N LYS A 228 -4.21 -4.51 9.50
CA LYS A 228 -5.06 -5.27 10.43
C LYS A 228 -6.38 -4.58 10.74
N TRP A 229 -6.40 -3.25 10.77
CA TRP A 229 -7.57 -2.49 11.25
C TRP A 229 -8.21 -1.60 10.20
N GLU A 230 -7.48 -1.22 9.15
CA GLU A 230 -7.95 -0.34 8.06
C GLU A 230 -8.62 0.95 8.59
N THR A 231 -8.11 1.48 9.70
CA THR A 231 -8.71 2.60 10.44
C THR A 231 -7.69 3.71 10.70
N ASP A 232 -8.17 4.84 11.23
CA ASP A 232 -7.31 5.93 11.67
C ASP A 232 -6.39 5.48 12.81
N LEU A 233 -5.08 5.58 12.56
CA LEU A 233 -4.05 5.17 13.50
C LEU A 233 -3.64 6.26 14.48
N SER A 234 -4.22 7.46 14.43
CA SER A 234 -3.82 8.62 15.23
C SER A 234 -3.79 8.32 16.74
N ALA A 235 -4.68 7.47 17.25
CA ALA A 235 -4.70 7.06 18.66
C ALA A 235 -3.57 6.08 19.06
N TYR A 236 -2.94 5.43 18.08
CA TYR A 236 -1.93 4.38 18.25
C TYR A 236 -0.50 4.86 17.95
N LEU A 237 -0.36 6.12 17.49
CA LEU A 237 0.92 6.72 17.12
C LEU A 237 1.43 7.72 18.18
N PRO A 238 2.75 7.96 18.26
CA PRO A 238 3.82 7.22 17.56
C PRO A 238 4.02 5.82 18.17
N VAL A 239 4.57 4.89 17.39
CA VAL A 239 4.96 3.57 17.92
C VAL A 239 6.36 3.61 18.51
N LYS A 240 6.62 2.74 19.49
CA LYS A 240 7.94 2.49 20.06
C LYS A 240 8.51 1.20 19.48
N MET A 241 9.50 1.33 18.60
CA MET A 241 10.19 0.19 18.01
C MET A 241 10.94 -0.60 19.09
N LYS A 242 10.74 -1.93 19.14
CA LYS A 242 11.46 -2.83 20.05
C LYS A 242 12.57 -3.57 19.34
N LYS A 243 12.23 -4.21 18.22
CA LYS A 243 13.17 -5.00 17.43
C LYS A 243 12.82 -4.89 15.96
N VAL A 244 13.83 -4.67 15.13
CA VAL A 244 13.71 -4.80 13.67
C VAL A 244 14.83 -5.70 13.18
N VAL A 245 14.46 -6.69 12.39
CA VAL A 245 15.40 -7.53 11.65
C VAL A 245 15.08 -7.38 10.17
N VAL A 246 16.10 -7.11 9.36
CA VAL A 246 15.97 -7.10 7.89
C VAL A 246 16.63 -8.34 7.30
N ARG A 247 15.97 -8.95 6.31
CA ARG A 247 16.47 -10.08 5.52
C ARG A 247 16.56 -9.69 4.05
N THR A 248 17.71 -9.95 3.44
CA THR A 248 17.95 -9.76 2.00
C THR A 248 18.51 -11.03 1.37
N ARG A 249 18.26 -11.24 0.07
CA ARG A 249 18.90 -12.32 -0.69
C ARG A 249 20.42 -12.16 -0.72
N GLU A 250 20.87 -10.93 -0.91
CA GLU A 250 22.28 -10.61 -1.07
C GLU A 250 22.98 -10.51 0.28
N ASP A 251 24.18 -11.08 0.37
CA ASP A 251 25.12 -10.83 1.46
C ASP A 251 25.84 -9.49 1.26
N VAL A 252 25.07 -8.40 1.29
CA VAL A 252 25.61 -7.04 1.35
C VAL A 252 25.95 -6.66 2.80
N GLU A 253 26.83 -5.68 2.96
CA GLU A 253 27.12 -5.05 4.25
C GLU A 253 25.83 -4.74 5.03
N THR A 254 25.83 -5.01 6.33
CA THR A 254 24.63 -5.02 7.17
C THR A 254 23.77 -3.76 7.05
N SER A 255 24.37 -2.58 7.15
CA SER A 255 23.66 -1.29 7.03
C SER A 255 23.09 -1.03 5.63
N LYS A 256 23.70 -1.61 4.58
CA LYS A 256 23.21 -1.50 3.20
C LYS A 256 21.96 -2.34 2.95
N LYS A 257 21.69 -3.38 3.76
CA LYS A 257 20.46 -4.20 3.65
C LYS A 257 19.18 -3.38 3.79
N LEU A 258 19.19 -2.31 4.60
CA LEU A 258 18.06 -1.37 4.74
C LEU A 258 17.73 -0.63 3.43
N ARG A 259 18.75 -0.41 2.59
CA ARG A 259 18.66 0.27 1.29
C ARG A 259 18.49 -0.68 0.12
N SER A 260 18.48 -2.00 0.35
CA SER A 260 18.25 -2.97 -0.72
C SER A 260 16.85 -2.80 -1.32
N LYS A 261 16.75 -2.85 -2.66
CA LYS A 261 15.46 -2.69 -3.35
C LYS A 261 14.44 -3.74 -2.87
N ASN A 262 14.88 -4.99 -2.77
CA ASN A 262 14.09 -6.09 -2.23
C ASN A 262 14.57 -6.45 -0.82
N ALA A 263 13.67 -6.44 0.16
CA ALA A 263 13.99 -6.76 1.55
C ALA A 263 12.74 -7.19 2.33
N THR A 264 12.90 -8.12 3.27
CA THR A 264 11.84 -8.48 4.23
C THR A 264 12.20 -7.93 5.60
N PHE A 265 11.28 -7.23 6.24
CA PHE A 265 11.45 -6.63 7.55
C PHE A 265 10.54 -7.33 8.54
N TYR A 266 11.13 -7.75 9.65
CA TYR A 266 10.45 -8.37 10.77
C TYR A 266 10.51 -7.41 11.93
N MET A 267 9.35 -6.99 12.42
CA MET A 267 9.24 -5.84 13.30
C MET A 267 8.42 -6.20 14.53
N SER A 268 8.91 -5.86 15.71
CA SER A 268 8.10 -5.79 16.93
C SER A 268 8.16 -4.39 17.51
N PHE A 269 7.00 -3.90 17.95
CA PHE A 269 6.83 -2.53 18.42
C PHE A 269 5.63 -2.43 19.35
N THR A 270 5.66 -1.42 20.22
CA THR A 270 4.53 -1.10 21.09
C THR A 270 3.82 0.13 20.53
N ALA A 271 2.52 0.02 20.25
CA ALA A 271 1.70 1.16 19.88
C ALA A 271 1.40 2.04 21.09
N CYS A 272 1.01 3.29 20.84
CA CYS A 272 0.48 4.16 21.88
C CYS A 272 -0.72 3.47 22.56
N GLY A 273 -0.80 3.54 23.89
CA GLY A 273 -1.76 2.76 24.69
C GLY A 273 -1.25 1.40 25.17
N GLY A 274 -0.01 1.00 24.82
CA GLY A 274 0.65 -0.19 25.38
C GLY A 274 0.36 -1.49 24.64
N LEU A 275 -0.26 -1.42 23.46
CA LEU A 275 -0.55 -2.59 22.64
C LEU A 275 0.73 -3.12 21.99
N GLU A 276 0.99 -4.41 22.17
CA GLU A 276 2.15 -5.09 21.62
C GLU A 276 1.84 -5.68 20.24
N CYS A 277 2.61 -5.24 19.25
CA CYS A 277 2.41 -5.63 17.87
C CYS A 277 3.69 -6.25 17.32
N ARG A 278 3.52 -7.24 16.45
CA ARG A 278 4.57 -7.73 15.58
C ARG A 278 4.06 -7.92 14.17
N GLY A 279 4.92 -7.68 13.19
CA GLY A 279 4.54 -7.83 11.80
C GLY A 279 5.69 -7.98 10.85
N ILE A 280 5.36 -8.47 9.67
CA ILE A 280 6.28 -8.64 8.56
C ILE A 280 5.85 -7.67 7.48
N ILE A 281 6.81 -6.96 6.92
CA ILE A 281 6.62 -6.21 5.69
C ILE A 281 7.72 -6.60 4.71
N ARG A 282 7.32 -7.11 3.56
CA ARG A 282 8.22 -7.43 2.46
C ARG A 282 8.09 -6.38 1.38
N ARG A 283 9.18 -5.64 1.16
CA ARG A 283 9.34 -4.69 0.05
C ARG A 283 9.92 -5.42 -1.15
N THR A 284 9.28 -5.29 -2.31
CA THR A 284 9.80 -5.76 -3.59
C THR A 284 9.63 -4.71 -4.70
N THR A 285 10.41 -4.86 -5.77
CA THR A 285 10.30 -4.13 -7.03
C THR A 285 10.29 -5.10 -8.20
N ASP A 286 9.63 -4.72 -9.29
CA ASP A 286 9.69 -5.36 -10.60
C ASP A 286 10.81 -4.77 -11.49
N GLY A 287 11.65 -3.90 -10.92
CA GLY A 287 12.75 -3.22 -11.61
C GLY A 287 12.35 -1.93 -12.30
N ARG A 288 11.06 -1.58 -12.33
CA ARG A 288 10.57 -0.35 -12.96
C ARG A 288 10.59 0.82 -11.96
N PRO A 289 10.84 2.06 -12.44
CA PRO A 289 10.73 3.24 -11.58
C PRO A 289 9.32 3.37 -11.00
N GLN A 290 9.20 3.93 -9.79
CA GLN A 290 7.90 4.20 -9.13
C GLN A 290 7.06 2.96 -8.77
N HIS A 291 7.60 1.76 -9.03
CA HIS A 291 6.95 0.49 -8.73
C HIS A 291 7.54 -0.11 -7.45
N MET A 292 6.72 -0.19 -6.41
CA MET A 292 7.02 -0.83 -5.14
C MET A 292 5.82 -1.66 -4.68
N SER A 293 6.07 -2.90 -4.28
CA SER A 293 5.09 -3.75 -3.62
C SER A 293 5.46 -3.89 -2.14
N LEU A 294 4.48 -3.69 -1.27
CA LEU A 294 4.55 -3.93 0.17
C LEU A 294 3.56 -5.04 0.53
N GLN A 295 4.07 -6.25 0.75
CA GLN A 295 3.29 -7.38 1.26
C GLN A 295 3.39 -7.42 2.80
N VAL A 296 2.25 -7.54 3.48
CA VAL A 296 2.16 -7.24 4.92
C VAL A 296 1.44 -8.34 5.70
N ASN A 297 2.00 -8.68 6.86
CA ASN A 297 1.34 -9.48 7.88
C ASN A 297 1.45 -8.84 9.27
N CYS A 298 0.39 -8.96 10.05
CA CYS A 298 0.30 -8.36 11.38
C CYS A 298 -0.29 -9.33 12.42
N TRP A 299 0.36 -9.40 13.57
CA TRP A 299 -0.09 -10.13 14.77
C TRP A 299 -0.07 -9.20 15.97
N ILE A 300 -1.10 -9.33 16.81
CA ILE A 300 -1.21 -8.64 18.09
C ILE A 300 -0.86 -9.65 19.17
N ASP A 301 0.12 -9.32 20.00
CA ASP A 301 0.54 -10.16 21.11
C ASP A 301 -0.28 -9.73 22.36
N ASN A 302 -1.04 -10.67 22.92
CA ASN A 302 -1.86 -10.47 24.13
C ASN A 302 -1.09 -10.84 25.41
#